data_AF-U4UTG9-F1
#
_entry.id   AF-U4UTG9-F1
#
_cell.length_a   1.000
_cell.length_b   1.000
_cell.length_c   1.000
_cell.angle_alpha   90.00
_cell.angle_beta   90.00
_cell.angle_gamma   90.00
#
_symmetry.space_group_name_H-M   'P 1'
#
loop_
_entity.id
_entity.type
_entity.pdbx_description
1 polymer ?
#
loop_
_entity_poly.entity_id
_entity_poly.type
_entity_poly.pdbx_seq_one_letter_code
_entity_poly.pdbx_strand_id
1 'polypeptide(L)' 'MDSMQEFWACQWLLTNIGKTHKTQEILKAIEIAQSEGYISKDGHLTAAGRSYVKQNKEVFSLVE' A
#
# COMPACT_ATOMS: atom_id res chain seq x y z
N MET A 1 15.77 10.13 -5.80
CA MET A 1 15.78 8.73 -5.31
C MET A 1 14.44 8.34 -4.66
N ASP A 2 13.60 9.31 -4.30
CA ASP A 2 12.32 9.08 -3.62
C ASP A 2 11.23 8.40 -4.48
N SER A 3 11.19 8.66 -5.79
CA SER A 3 10.15 8.09 -6.67
C SER A 3 10.17 6.55 -6.74
N MET A 4 11.36 5.94 -6.67
CA MET A 4 11.49 4.49 -6.71
C MET A 4 11.03 3.84 -5.40
N GLN A 5 11.37 4.46 -4.25
CA GLN A 5 10.89 3.98 -2.95
C GLN A 5 9.37 4.13 -2.81
N GLU A 6 8.81 5.27 -3.25
CA GLU A 6 7.36 5.48 -3.24
C GLU A 6 6.63 4.50 -4.16
N PHE A 7 7.19 4.19 -5.34
CA PHE A 7 6.63 3.19 -6.23
C PHE A 7 6.57 1.81 -5.57
N TRP A 8 7.66 1.36 -4.96
CA TRP A 8 7.69 0.09 -4.23
C TRP A 8 6.76 0.08 -3.01
N ALA A 9 6.62 1.21 -2.31
CA ALA A 9 5.68 1.36 -1.20
C ALA A 9 4.22 1.24 -1.67
N CYS A 10 3.84 1.91 -2.77
CA CYS A 10 2.54 1.77 -3.41
C CYS A 10 2.27 0.31 -3.81
N GLN A 11 3.23 -0.32 -4.49
CA GLN A 11 3.05 -1.69 -5.00
C GLN A 11 2.90 -2.70 -3.85
N TRP A 12 3.70 -2.54 -2.79
CA TRP A 12 3.58 -3.37 -1.59
C TRP A 12 2.23 -3.15 -0.90
N LEU A 13 1.79 -1.90 -0.73
CA LEU A 13 0.50 -1.55 -0.12
C LEU A 13 -0.66 -2.22 -0.87
N LEU A 14 -0.72 -2.06 -2.19
CA LEU A 14 -1.78 -2.64 -3.02
C LEU A 14 -1.76 -4.17 -2.98
N THR A 15 -0.58 -4.78 -2.96
CA THR A 15 -0.43 -6.23 -2.80
C THR A 15 -0.93 -6.70 -1.44
N ASN A 16 -0.60 -5.98 -0.37
CA ASN A 16 -1.04 -6.31 0.98
C ASN A 16 -2.56 -6.21 1.11
N ILE A 17 -3.16 -5.15 0.58
CA ILE A 17 -4.62 -4.97 0.54
C ILE A 17 -5.27 -6.10 -0.28
N GLY A 18 -4.71 -6.43 -1.45
CA GLY A 18 -5.18 -7.56 -2.26
C GLY A 18 -5.21 -8.88 -1.48
N LYS A 19 -4.15 -9.17 -0.72
CA LYS A 19 -4.08 -10.34 0.16
C LYS A 19 -5.11 -10.29 1.30
N THR A 20 -5.18 -9.17 2.02
CA THR A 20 -6.10 -8.97 3.16
C THR A 20 -7.56 -9.13 2.75
N HIS A 21 -7.94 -8.59 1.59
CA HIS A 21 -9.31 -8.64 1.08
C HIS A 21 -9.58 -9.81 0.14
N LYS A 22 -8.62 -10.73 -0.03
CA LYS A 22 -8.69 -11.88 -0.96
C LYS A 22 -9.15 -11.51 -2.37
N THR A 23 -8.70 -10.34 -2.85
CA THR A 23 -8.99 -9.85 -4.20
C THR A 23 -7.73 -9.93 -5.05
N GLN A 24 -7.88 -10.45 -6.27
CA GLN A 24 -6.84 -10.42 -7.30
C GLN A 24 -7.02 -9.23 -8.25
N GLU A 25 -8.11 -8.49 -8.12
CA GLU A 25 -8.42 -7.33 -8.95
C GLU A 25 -7.71 -6.09 -8.40
N ILE A 26 -6.74 -5.58 -9.17
CA ILE A 26 -5.95 -4.40 -8.78
C ILE A 26 -6.82 -3.16 -8.58
N LEU A 27 -7.88 -3.00 -9.39
CA LEU A 27 -8.81 -1.88 -9.28
C LEU A 27 -9.54 -1.89 -7.93
N LYS A 28 -10.00 -3.06 -7.47
CA LYS A 28 -10.61 -3.19 -6.14
C LYS A 28 -9.63 -2.88 -5.02
N ALA A 29 -8.36 -3.31 -5.15
CA ALA A 29 -7.34 -2.98 -4.16
C ALA A 29 -7.06 -1.47 -4.11
N ILE A 30 -7.08 -0.77 -5.26
CA ILE A 30 -6.95 0.68 -5.32
C ILE A 30 -8.17 1.37 -4.68
N GLU A 31 -9.39 0.93 -4.99
CA GLU A 31 -10.61 1.47 -4.41
C GLU A 31 -10.62 1.35 -2.88
N ILE A 32 -10.21 0.19 -2.36
CA ILE A 32 -10.08 -0.04 -0.91
C ILE A 32 -9.00 0.89 -0.34
N ALA A 33 -7.82 0.96 -0.96
CA ALA A 33 -6.73 1.83 -0.51
C ALA A 33 -7.12 3.31 -0.50
N GLN A 34 -7.94 3.74 -1.45
CA GLN A 34 -8.49 5.10 -1.50
C GLN A 34 -9.57 5.32 -0.44
N SER A 35 -10.47 4.34 -0.24
CA SER A 35 -11.50 4.38 0.79
C SER A 35 -10.91 4.42 2.20
N GLU A 36 -9.79 3.74 2.44
CA GLU A 36 -9.04 3.78 3.70
C GLU A 36 -8.12 5.00 3.81
N GLY A 37 -8.02 5.82 2.76
CA GLY A 37 -7.24 7.05 2.75
C GLY A 37 -5.73 6.84 2.64
N TYR A 38 -5.25 5.64 2.27
CA TYR A 38 -3.83 5.37 2.05
C TYR A 38 -3.32 5.88 0.71
N ILE A 39 -4.20 5.97 -0.28
CA ILE A 39 -3.89 6.48 -1.61
C ILE A 39 -4.85 7.63 -1.92
N SER A 40 -4.36 8.69 -2.55
CA SER A 40 -5.19 9.80 -3.04
C SER A 40 -6.03 9.37 -4.25
N LYS A 41 -7.03 10.19 -4.62
CA LYS A 41 -7.81 9.96 -5.84
C LYS A 41 -6.93 9.92 -7.10
N ASP A 42 -5.79 10.61 -7.08
CA ASP A 42 -4.82 10.67 -8.18
C ASP A 42 -3.81 9.52 -8.15
N GLY A 43 -3.92 8.57 -7.22
CA GLY A 43 -3.05 7.40 -7.15
C GLY A 43 -1.73 7.60 -6.39
N HIS A 44 -1.58 8.70 -5.64
CA HIS A 44 -0.39 8.97 -4.85
C HIS A 44 -0.52 8.47 -3.41
N LEU A 45 0.57 7.95 -2.84
CA LEU A 45 0.59 7.54 -1.44
C LEU A 45 0.38 8.75 -0.51
N THR A 46 -0.57 8.66 0.40
CA THR A 46 -0.82 9.68 1.42
C THR A 46 0.14 9.51 2.60
N ALA A 47 0.14 10.46 3.54
CA ALA A 47 0.88 10.29 4.79
C ALA A 47 0.41 9.06 5.59
N ALA A 48 -0.91 8.77 5.56
CA ALA A 48 -1.47 7.59 6.20
C ALA A 48 -0.98 6.30 5.52
N GLY A 49 -0.95 6.26 4.18
CA GLY A 49 -0.40 5.13 3.43
C GLY A 49 1.08 4.91 3.72
N ARG A 50 1.89 5.98 3.81
CA ARG A 50 3.33 5.88 4.17
C ARG A 50 3.52 5.30 5.56
N SER A 51 2.75 5.76 6.54
CA SER A 51 2.78 5.22 7.91
C SER A 51 2.35 3.76 7.96
N TYR A 52 1.28 3.40 7.23
CA TYR A 52 0.81 2.01 7.16
C TYR A 52 1.87 1.08 6.57
N VAL A 53 2.48 1.48 5.44
CA VAL A 53 3.57 0.71 4.83
C VAL A 53 4.73 0.58 5.82
N LYS A 54 5.14 1.65 6.49
CA LYS A 54 6.25 1.58 7.46
C LYS A 54 5.96 0.59 8.60
N GLN A 55 4.79 0.69 9.22
CA GLN A 55 4.39 -0.16 10.34
C GLN A 55 4.28 -1.63 9.95
N ASN A 56 3.73 -1.94 8.77
CA ASN A 56 3.51 -3.32 8.36
C ASN A 56 4.72 -3.94 7.63
N LYS A 57 5.62 -3.12 7.08
CA LYS A 57 6.85 -3.59 6.43
C LYS A 57 7.92 -3.98 7.46
N GLU A 58 7.96 -3.32 8.63
CA GLU A 58 8.80 -3.76 9.76
C GLU A 58 8.36 -5.13 10.30
N VAL A 59 7.06 -5.45 10.24
CA VAL A 59 6.54 -6.78 10.62
C VAL A 59 7.05 -7.87 9.67
N PHE A 60 7.30 -7.58 8.39
CA PHE A 60 7.85 -8.55 7.44
C PHE A 60 9.38 -8.70 7.52
N SER A 61 10.11 -7.69 8.02
CA SER A 61 11.57 -7.77 8.20
C SER A 61 11.99 -8.61 9.41
N LEU A 62 11.06 -8.96 10.32
CA LEU A 62 11.31 -9.78 11.50
C LEU A 62 10.98 -11.27 11.29
N VAL A 63 10.60 -11.67 10.07
CA VAL A 63 10.21 -13.06 9.72
C VAL A 63 11.24 -13.70 8.77
N GLU A 64 12.44 -13.12 8.64
CA GLU A 64 13.60 -13.77 7.99
C GLU A 64 14.57 -14.35 9.02
#